data_AF-A0A2H0Y6Z1-F1
#
_entry.id   AF-A0A2H0Y6Z1-F1
#
_cell.length_a   1.000
_cell.length_b   1.000
_cell.length_c   1.000
_cell.angle_alpha   90.00
_cell.angle_beta   90.00
_cell.angle_gamma   90.00
#
_symmetry.space_group_name_H-M   'P 1'
#
loop_
_entity.id
_entity.type
_entity.pdbx_description
1 polymer ?
#
loop_
_entity_poly.entity_id
_entity_poly.type
_entity_poly.pdbx_seq_one_letter_code
_entity_poly.pdbx_strand_id
1 'polypeptide(L)'
;MYALSDKWLRFKVLAGVFFRQKFVLGYAIASGLVLAGSFLLIYVMMHDKGSTAVLHYNVYFGVDLIGNWYALYKLPFLGLLFFTLHTGLALLFFQTEKMLSHLLLFMGAVLVVMQCGATVLLILANQ
;
A
#
# COMPACT_ATOMS: atom_id res chain seq x y z
N MET A 1 2.08 -36.51 11.96
CA MET A 1 1.52 -35.21 12.38
C MET A 1 2.58 -34.20 12.88
N TYR A 2 3.77 -34.62 13.31
CA TYR A 2 4.83 -33.74 13.85
C TYR A 2 5.55 -32.82 12.83
N ALA A 3 5.58 -33.14 11.54
CA ALA A 3 6.34 -32.37 10.54
C ALA A 3 5.73 -31.00 10.17
N LEU A 4 4.41 -30.82 10.39
CA LEU A 4 3.72 -29.57 10.07
C LEU A 4 3.89 -28.50 11.17
N SER A 5 4.02 -28.91 12.44
CA SER A 5 4.23 -27.96 13.53
C SER A 5 5.61 -27.31 13.46
N ASP A 6 6.63 -28.06 13.01
CA ASP A 6 8.01 -27.57 12.95
C ASP A 6 8.19 -26.48 11.88
N LYS A 7 7.57 -26.63 10.69
CA LYS A 7 7.60 -25.60 9.64
C LYS A 7 6.93 -24.30 10.08
N TRP A 8 5.78 -24.40 10.74
CA TRP A 8 5.05 -23.25 11.27
C TRP A 8 5.84 -22.50 12.35
N LEU A 9 6.52 -23.23 13.23
CA LEU A 9 7.35 -22.64 14.28
C LEU A 9 8.54 -21.89 13.67
N ARG A 10 9.23 -22.52 12.70
CA ARG A 10 10.34 -21.89 11.96
C ARG A 10 9.91 -20.61 11.26
N PHE A 11 8.76 -20.61 10.60
CA PHE A 11 8.22 -19.42 9.95
C PHE A 11 7.94 -18.29 10.95
N LYS A 12 7.31 -18.59 12.10
CA LYS A 12 7.05 -17.58 13.15
C LYS A 12 8.34 -16.96 13.71
N VAL A 13 9.35 -17.79 13.97
CA VAL A 13 10.66 -17.31 14.45
C VAL A 13 11.31 -16.44 13.37
N LEU A 14 11.26 -16.86 12.11
CA LEU A 14 11.80 -16.09 10.99
C LEU A 14 11.14 -14.72 10.86
N ALA A 15 9.80 -14.68 10.86
CA ALA A 15 9.04 -13.44 10.82
C ALA A 15 9.39 -12.53 12.01
N GLY A 16 9.52 -13.10 13.22
CA GLY A 16 9.94 -12.36 14.40
C GLY A 16 11.34 -11.74 14.26
N VAL A 17 12.29 -12.46 13.67
CA VAL A 17 13.65 -11.94 13.41
C VAL A 17 13.63 -10.86 12.32
N PHE A 18 12.85 -11.06 11.26
CA PHE A 18 12.69 -10.11 10.16
C PHE A 18 12.15 -8.76 10.63
N PHE A 19 11.02 -8.75 11.34
CA PHE A 19 10.41 -7.51 11.83
C PHE A 19 11.17 -6.84 12.98
N ARG A 20 12.13 -7.54 13.62
CA ARG A 20 13.05 -6.92 14.59
C ARG A 20 14.15 -6.09 13.93
N GLN A 21 14.36 -6.20 12.62
CA GLN A 21 15.34 -5.36 11.95
C GLN A 21 14.86 -3.92 11.85
N LYS A 22 15.71 -2.97 12.26
CA LYS A 22 15.40 -1.53 12.24
C LYS A 22 14.97 -1.03 10.86
N PHE A 23 15.60 -1.55 9.80
CA PHE A 23 15.26 -1.19 8.41
C PHE A 23 13.86 -1.65 8.02
N VAL A 24 13.52 -2.91 8.30
CA VAL A 24 12.20 -3.49 8.03
C VAL A 24 11.12 -2.78 8.84
N LEU A 25 11.39 -2.52 10.12
CA LEU A 25 10.46 -1.80 10.99
C LEU A 25 10.24 -0.36 10.50
N GLY A 26 11.30 0.35 10.13
CA GLY A 26 11.22 1.70 9.59
C GLY A 26 10.41 1.75 8.30
N TYR A 27 10.64 0.81 7.38
CA TYR A 27 9.84 0.63 6.17
C TYR A 27 8.36 0.40 6.48
N ALA A 28 8.05 -0.52 7.40
CA ALA A 28 6.68 -0.88 7.74
C ALA A 28 5.93 0.29 8.38
N ILE A 29 6.57 1.02 9.30
CA ILE A 29 6.00 2.21 9.93
C ILE A 29 5.80 3.32 8.89
N ALA A 30 6.83 3.65 8.10
CA ALA A 30 6.73 4.73 7.12
C ALA A 30 5.64 4.45 6.07
N SER A 31 5.63 3.25 5.48
CA SER A 31 4.62 2.85 4.50
C SER A 31 3.23 2.78 5.12
N GLY A 32 3.12 2.28 6.36
CA GLY A 32 1.86 2.25 7.10
C GLY A 32 1.29 3.65 7.36
N LEU A 33 2.14 4.61 7.74
CA LEU A 33 1.73 6.01 7.93
C LEU A 33 1.28 6.65 6.61
N VAL A 34 1.97 6.39 5.49
CA VAL A 34 1.58 6.92 4.17
C VAL A 34 0.23 6.33 3.72
N LEU A 35 0.02 5.03 3.92
CA LEU A 35 -1.25 4.37 3.60
C LEU A 35 -2.38 4.92 4.48
N ALA A 36 -2.19 4.96 5.79
CA ALA A 36 -3.18 5.52 6.72
C ALA A 36 -3.49 6.98 6.42
N GLY A 37 -2.46 7.78 6.10
CA GLY A 37 -2.59 9.14 5.63
C GLY A 37 -3.41 9.25 4.35
N SER A 38 -3.21 8.36 3.38
CA SER A 38 -4.00 8.32 2.13
C SER A 38 -5.49 8.04 2.41
N PHE A 39 -5.80 7.10 3.30
CA PHE A 39 -7.18 6.81 3.71
C PHE A 39 -7.83 8.02 4.39
N LEU A 40 -7.10 8.65 5.33
CA LEU A 40 -7.57 9.82 6.06
C LEU A 40 -7.78 11.01 5.13
N LEU A 41 -6.87 11.24 4.18
CA LEU A 41 -6.91 12.37 3.26
C LEU A 41 -8.14 12.27 2.35
N ILE A 42 -8.46 11.08 1.82
CA ILE A 42 -9.71 10.85 1.07
C ILE A 42 -10.93 11.16 1.94
N TYR A 43 -10.95 10.67 3.18
CA TYR A 43 -12.10 10.89 4.08
C TYR A 43 -12.33 12.39 4.32
N VAL A 44 -11.31 13.12 4.76
CA VAL A 44 -11.44 14.53 5.15
C VAL A 44 -11.73 15.43 3.94
N MET A 45 -11.17 15.14 2.76
CA MET A 45 -11.30 16.02 1.60
C MET A 45 -12.53 15.74 0.74
N MET A 46 -13.07 14.51 0.76
CA MET A 46 -14.09 14.08 -0.20
C MET A 46 -15.42 13.65 0.43
N HIS A 47 -15.48 13.38 1.74
CA HIS A 47 -16.69 12.87 2.39
C HIS A 47 -17.92 13.77 2.19
N ASP A 48 -17.74 15.09 2.25
CA ASP A 48 -18.84 16.07 2.16
C ASP A 48 -19.12 16.58 0.74
N LYS A 49 -18.35 16.16 -0.27
CA LYS A 49 -18.39 16.74 -1.63
C LYS A 49 -19.45 16.15 -2.58
N GLY A 50 -20.34 15.27 -2.10
CA GLY A 50 -21.42 14.70 -2.91
C GLY A 50 -21.01 13.54 -3.83
N SER A 51 -21.97 13.00 -4.57
CA SER A 51 -21.97 11.62 -5.10
C SER A 51 -21.12 11.33 -6.34
N THR A 52 -20.35 12.28 -6.86
CA THR A 52 -19.66 12.10 -8.15
C THR A 52 -18.27 12.74 -8.16
N ALA A 53 -17.25 11.90 -8.01
CA ALA A 53 -15.87 12.22 -8.31
C ALA A 53 -15.61 11.98 -9.82
N VAL A 54 -15.03 12.99 -10.46
CA VAL A 54 -14.49 13.02 -11.83
C VAL A 54 -13.11 12.36 -11.88
N LEU A 55 -12.92 11.44 -12.82
CA LEU A 55 -11.64 10.79 -13.10
C LEU A 55 -10.82 11.57 -14.13
N HIS A 56 -11.43 11.90 -15.26
CA HIS A 56 -10.78 12.62 -16.36
C HIS A 56 -11.78 13.48 -17.13
N TYR A 57 -11.33 14.62 -17.63
CA TYR A 57 -12.09 15.46 -18.55
C TYR A 57 -11.69 15.13 -19.99
N ASN A 58 -12.61 14.65 -20.81
CA ASN A 58 -12.37 14.39 -22.23
C ASN A 58 -13.15 15.40 -23.08
N VAL A 59 -12.44 16.11 -23.97
CA VAL A 59 -13.04 17.12 -24.86
C VAL A 59 -14.10 16.51 -25.79
N TYR A 60 -13.97 15.23 -26.15
CA TYR A 60 -14.88 14.55 -27.08
C TYR A 60 -16.00 13.76 -26.40
N PHE A 61 -15.81 13.31 -25.15
CA PHE A 61 -16.74 12.39 -24.46
C PHE A 61 -17.29 12.92 -23.14
N GLY A 62 -16.89 14.11 -22.71
CA GLY A 62 -17.32 14.72 -21.45
C GLY A 62 -16.53 14.22 -20.23
N VAL A 63 -17.17 14.29 -19.06
CA VAL A 63 -16.60 13.95 -17.75
C VAL A 63 -16.63 12.43 -17.58
N ASP A 64 -15.46 11.78 -17.50
CA ASP A 64 -15.37 10.39 -17.05
C ASP A 64 -15.48 10.37 -15.51
N LEU A 65 -16.45 9.64 -14.97
CA LEU A 65 -16.77 9.64 -13.55
C LEU A 65 -16.15 8.39 -12.89
N ILE A 66 -15.37 8.57 -11.82
CA ILE A 66 -14.97 7.48 -10.90
C ILE A 66 -16.20 6.90 -10.17
N GLY A 67 -17.30 7.67 -10.12
CA GLY A 67 -18.50 7.37 -9.35
C GLY A 67 -18.46 8.09 -8.00
N ASN A 68 -19.01 7.47 -6.96
CA ASN A 68 -19.07 8.08 -5.63
C ASN A 68 -17.69 8.23 -4.98
N TRP A 69 -17.50 9.18 -4.06
CA TRP A 69 -16.23 9.52 -3.43
C TRP A 69 -15.52 8.31 -2.78
N TYR A 70 -16.28 7.33 -2.28
CA TYR A 70 -15.71 6.10 -1.72
C TYR A 70 -14.95 5.25 -2.74
N ALA A 71 -15.22 5.40 -4.05
CA ALA A 71 -14.50 4.68 -5.09
C ALA A 71 -13.01 5.10 -5.16
N LEU A 72 -12.65 6.27 -4.62
CA LEU A 72 -11.26 6.71 -4.48
C LEU A 72 -10.46 5.80 -3.53
N TYR A 73 -11.11 5.09 -2.60
CA TYR A 73 -10.42 4.13 -1.71
C TYR A 73 -9.82 2.93 -2.46
N LYS A 74 -10.22 2.68 -3.71
CA LYS A 74 -9.60 1.64 -4.54
C LYS A 74 -8.08 1.82 -4.64
N LEU A 75 -7.59 3.07 -4.70
CA LEU A 75 -6.15 3.35 -4.79
C LEU A 75 -5.39 2.98 -3.50
N PRO A 76 -5.77 3.49 -2.31
CA PRO A 76 -5.16 3.05 -1.05
C PRO A 76 -5.27 1.55 -0.80
N PHE A 77 -6.38 0.89 -1.18
CA PHE A 77 -6.49 -0.56 -1.08
C PHE A 77 -5.50 -1.29 -1.98
N LEU A 78 -5.27 -0.80 -3.20
CA LEU A 78 -4.22 -1.33 -4.08
C LEU A 78 -2.83 -1.10 -3.48
N GLY A 79 -2.59 0.06 -2.84
CA GLY A 79 -1.37 0.33 -2.08
C GLY A 79 -1.16 -0.66 -0.92
N LEU A 80 -2.21 -0.98 -0.16
CA LEU A 80 -2.19 -1.96 0.91
C LEU A 80 -1.86 -3.37 0.37
N LEU A 81 -2.42 -3.73 -0.78
CA LEU A 81 -2.12 -5.00 -1.45
C LEU A 81 -0.65 -5.06 -1.84
N PHE A 82 -0.11 -4.04 -2.50
CA PHE A 82 1.30 -4.01 -2.89
C PHE A 82 2.25 -4.03 -1.69
N PHE A 83 1.93 -3.28 -0.63
CA PHE A 83 2.69 -3.31 0.62
C PHE A 83 2.74 -4.72 1.21
N THR A 84 1.59 -5.39 1.27
CA THR A 84 1.49 -6.75 1.82
C THR A 84 2.28 -7.76 0.97
N LEU A 85 2.15 -7.69 -0.36
CA LEU A 85 2.86 -8.58 -1.28
C LEU A 85 4.38 -8.37 -1.23
N HIS A 86 4.85 -7.13 -1.26
CA HIS A 86 6.29 -6.84 -1.21
C HIS A 86 6.89 -7.24 0.14
N THR A 87 6.18 -6.99 1.25
CA THR A 87 6.62 -7.42 2.58
C THR A 87 6.65 -8.95 2.69
N GLY A 88 5.63 -9.62 2.17
CA GLY A 88 5.55 -11.09 2.16
C GLY A 88 6.68 -11.72 1.33
N LEU A 89 6.92 -11.22 0.12
CA LEU A 89 8.03 -11.67 -0.71
C LEU A 89 9.38 -11.38 -0.05
N ALA A 90 9.57 -10.18 0.52
CA ALA A 90 10.79 -9.84 1.23
C ALA A 90 11.06 -10.78 2.41
N LEU A 91 10.02 -11.20 3.14
CA LEU A 91 10.13 -12.18 4.22
C LEU A 91 10.55 -13.57 3.69
N LEU A 92 9.99 -14.01 2.56
CA LEU A 92 10.33 -15.29 1.94
C LEU A 92 11.80 -15.34 1.49
N PHE A 93 12.31 -14.25 0.91
CA PHE A 93 13.70 -14.16 0.43
C PHE A 93 14.71 -13.74 1.51
N PHE A 94 14.26 -13.41 2.73
CA PHE A 94 15.15 -12.87 3.76
C PHE A 94 16.26 -13.84 4.20
N GLN A 95 16.01 -15.15 4.22
CA GLN A 95 17.03 -16.14 4.58
C GLN A 95 17.98 -16.49 3.43
N THR A 96 17.51 -16.42 2.19
CA THR A 96 18.29 -16.82 1.02
C THR A 96 19.14 -15.66 0.51
N GLU A 97 18.53 -14.49 0.34
CA GLU A 97 19.13 -13.33 -0.33
C GLU A 97 18.70 -12.03 0.34
N LYS A 98 19.47 -11.59 1.34
CA LYS A 98 19.16 -10.37 2.11
C LYS A 98 19.10 -9.12 1.24
N MET A 99 19.94 -9.03 0.21
CA MET A 99 19.95 -7.89 -0.71
C MET A 99 18.64 -7.82 -1.51
N LEU A 100 18.14 -8.96 -2.01
CA LEU A 100 16.86 -9.04 -2.70
C LEU A 100 15.69 -8.68 -1.78
N SER A 101 15.72 -9.16 -0.53
CA SER A 101 14.71 -8.82 0.47
C SER A 101 14.63 -7.31 0.73
N HIS A 102 15.76 -6.62 0.92
CA HIS A 102 15.77 -5.18 1.09
C HIS A 102 15.36 -4.42 -0.18
N LEU A 103 15.75 -4.90 -1.36
CA LEU A 103 15.32 -4.31 -2.64
C LEU A 103 13.79 -4.39 -2.81
N LEU A 104 13.19 -5.53 -2.46
CA LEU A 104 11.73 -5.71 -2.49
C LEU A 104 11.02 -4.72 -1.55
N LEU A 105 11.53 -4.51 -0.34
CA LEU A 105 10.97 -3.52 0.58
C LEU A 105 11.11 -2.11 0.03
N PHE A 106 12.27 -1.76 -0.52
CA PHE A 106 12.50 -0.45 -1.13
C PHE A 106 11.54 -0.20 -2.30
N MET A 107 11.39 -1.15 -3.23
CA MET A 107 10.44 -1.04 -4.34
C MET A 107 8.99 -0.93 -3.84
N GLY A 108 8.63 -1.71 -2.82
CA GLY A 108 7.33 -1.58 -2.17
C GLY A 108 7.09 -0.19 -1.58
N ALA A 109 8.13 0.45 -1.02
CA ALA A 109 8.03 1.79 -0.45
C ALA A 109 7.75 2.83 -1.54
N VAL A 110 8.49 2.74 -2.64
CA VAL A 110 8.31 3.62 -3.81
C VAL A 110 6.88 3.50 -4.35
N LEU A 111 6.34 2.28 -4.47
CA LEU A 111 4.96 2.07 -4.92
C LEU A 111 3.93 2.70 -3.99
N VAL A 112 4.11 2.59 -2.67
CA VAL A 112 3.21 3.24 -1.68
C VAL A 112 3.28 4.76 -1.81
N VAL A 113 4.47 5.34 -1.98
CA VAL A 113 4.63 6.78 -2.19
C VAL A 113 3.98 7.23 -3.51
N MET A 114 4.18 6.49 -4.61
CA MET A 114 3.53 6.76 -5.89
C MET A 114 2.00 6.69 -5.79
N GLN A 115 1.45 5.71 -5.07
CA GLN A 115 0.01 5.60 -4.81
C GLN A 115 -0.52 6.81 -4.03
N CYS A 116 0.20 7.27 -3.00
CA CYS A 116 -0.16 8.47 -2.27
C CYS A 116 -0.18 9.70 -3.19
N GLY A 117 0.87 9.88 -4.02
CA GLY A 117 0.92 10.95 -5.02
C GLY A 117 -0.25 10.91 -5.99
N ALA A 118 -0.59 9.73 -6.52
CA ALA A 118 -1.75 9.55 -7.38
C ALA A 118 -3.07 9.87 -6.67
N THR A 119 -3.18 9.56 -5.37
CA THR A 119 -4.37 9.89 -4.56
C THR A 119 -4.53 11.40 -4.38
N VAL A 120 -3.43 12.10 -4.10
CA VAL A 120 -3.44 13.57 -3.99
C VAL A 120 -3.85 14.21 -5.32
N LEU A 121 -3.28 13.75 -6.43
CA LEU A 121 -3.61 14.27 -7.76
C LEU A 121 -5.10 14.06 -8.10
N LEU A 122 -5.65 12.88 -7.79
CA LEU A 122 -7.07 12.62 -7.98
C LEU A 122 -7.93 13.57 -7.15
N ILE A 123 -7.56 13.84 -5.90
CA ILE A 123 -8.34 14.75 -5.05
C ILE A 123 -8.26 16.18 -5.58
N LEU A 124 -7.08 16.63 -6.03
CA LEU A 124 -6.90 17.96 -6.64
C LEU A 124 -7.69 18.10 -7.95
N ALA A 125 -7.79 17.03 -8.74
CA ALA A 125 -8.60 17.02 -9.97
C ALA A 125 -10.12 17.09 -9.69
N ASN A 126 -10.54 16.88 -8.44
CA ASN A 126 -11.92 16.83 -7.97
C ASN A 126 -12.29 17.99 -7.04
N GLN A 127 -11.47 19.03 -6.97
CA GLN A 127 -11.79 20.28 -6.28
C GLN A 127 -12.42 21.26 -7.26
#